data_AF-A0A950LKT9-F1
#
_entry.id   AF-A0A950LKT9-F1
#
_cell.length_a   1.000
_cell.length_b   1.000
_cell.length_c   1.000
_cell.angle_alpha   90.00
_cell.angle_beta   90.00
_cell.angle_gamma   90.00
#
_symmetry.space_group_name_H-M   'P 1'
#
loop_
_entity.id
_entity.type
_entity.pdbx_description
1 polymer ?
#
loop_
_entity_poly.entity_id
_entity_poly.type
_entity_poly.pdbx_seq_one_letter_code
_entity_poly.pdbx_strand_id
1 'polypeptide(L)'
;MQLASVAPGLSRATVSVDQDGLYRAGDGEHVALAVVGPDNPLAFQEVVSTLEKLRPLAEASGGSVRRLARSANDPIDVPRVITMHESPSYAGADYIGVKRTGASQLVGVAQTPLAAGFLGLAALLGALVWAWRREGGGGVSA
;
A
#
# COMPACT_ATOMS: atom_id res chain seq x y z
N MET A 1 -19.34 -24.36 -28.36
CA MET A 1 -18.62 -24.02 -29.61
C MET A 1 -18.67 -25.24 -30.51
N GLN A 2 -19.07 -25.10 -31.78
CA GLN A 2 -19.24 -26.25 -32.66
C GLN A 2 -17.95 -26.46 -33.47
N LEU A 3 -17.38 -27.66 -33.39
CA LEU A 3 -16.19 -28.05 -34.15
C LEU A 3 -16.59 -28.52 -35.55
N ALA A 4 -15.90 -28.02 -36.58
CA ALA A 4 -16.05 -28.48 -37.95
C ALA A 4 -15.01 -29.56 -38.26
N SER A 5 -15.42 -30.66 -38.90
CA SER A 5 -14.49 -31.71 -39.34
C SER A 5 -13.66 -31.22 -40.53
N VAL A 6 -12.33 -31.29 -40.41
CA VAL A 6 -11.38 -30.82 -41.44
C VAL A 6 -10.65 -32.00 -42.12
N ALA A 7 -10.33 -33.05 -41.35
CA ALA A 7 -9.73 -34.29 -41.84
C ALA A 7 -10.08 -35.44 -40.87
N PRO A 8 -9.86 -36.72 -41.22
CA PRO A 8 -10.08 -37.84 -40.31
C PRO A 8 -9.31 -37.62 -38.99
N GLY A 9 -10.04 -37.54 -37.88
CA GLY A 9 -9.46 -37.27 -36.55
C GLY A 9 -9.08 -35.81 -36.26
N LEU A 10 -9.31 -34.87 -37.20
CA LEU A 10 -9.02 -33.45 -37.02
C LEU A 10 -10.30 -32.62 -37.15
N SER A 11 -10.71 -32.02 -36.03
CA SER A 11 -11.80 -31.04 -36.01
C SER A 11 -11.28 -29.67 -35.56
N ARG A 12 -11.81 -28.59 -36.11
CA ARG A 12 -11.35 -27.21 -35.89
C ARG A 12 -12.53 -26.29 -35.67
N ALA A 13 -12.36 -25.29 -34.80
CA ALA A 13 -13.22 -24.14 -34.73
C ALA A 13 -12.39 -22.89 -34.41
N THR A 14 -12.83 -21.74 -34.88
CA THR A 14 -12.16 -20.44 -34.71
C THR A 14 -13.05 -19.53 -33.89
N VAL A 15 -12.49 -18.87 -32.87
CA VAL A 15 -13.15 -17.79 -32.14
C VAL A 15 -12.35 -16.52 -32.36
N SER A 16 -13.03 -15.45 -32.77
CA SER A 16 -12.48 -14.11 -32.72
C SER A 16 -12.66 -13.55 -31.31
N VAL A 17 -11.59 -12.96 -30.77
CA VAL A 17 -11.61 -12.27 -29.48
C VAL A 17 -11.17 -10.82 -29.69
N ASP A 18 -11.76 -9.91 -28.93
CA ASP A 18 -11.55 -8.46 -29.12
C ASP A 18 -10.47 -7.89 -28.17
N GLN A 19 -9.85 -8.73 -27.34
CA GLN A 19 -8.84 -8.31 -26.36
C GLN A 19 -7.57 -9.15 -26.51
N ASP A 20 -6.43 -8.48 -26.38
CA ASP A 20 -5.14 -9.15 -26.26
C ASP A 20 -5.02 -9.77 -24.87
N GLY A 21 -4.52 -11.01 -24.79
CA GLY A 21 -4.35 -11.69 -23.52
C GLY A 21 -4.08 -13.19 -23.63
N LEU A 22 -4.02 -13.83 -22.47
CA LEU A 22 -3.87 -15.28 -22.35
C LEU A 22 -5.26 -15.92 -22.23
N TYR A 23 -5.61 -16.75 -23.19
CA TYR A 23 -6.89 -17.45 -23.25
C TYR A 23 -6.72 -18.93 -22.94
N ARG A 24 -7.73 -19.51 -22.30
CA ARG A 24 -7.82 -20.94 -22.01
C ARG A 24 -8.91 -21.56 -22.88
N ALA A 25 -8.53 -22.52 -23.70
CA ALA A 25 -9.47 -23.37 -24.43
C ALA A 25 -9.51 -24.75 -23.78
N GLY A 26 -10.70 -25.30 -23.54
CA GLY A 26 -10.83 -26.65 -23.02
C GLY A 26 -12.17 -27.29 -23.32
N ASP A 27 -12.19 -28.62 -23.32
CA ASP A 27 -13.37 -29.46 -23.62
C ASP A 27 -13.85 -30.27 -22.40
N GLY A 28 -13.28 -30.00 -21.22
CA GLY A 28 -13.56 -30.69 -19.96
C GLY A 28 -12.51 -31.73 -19.58
N GLU A 29 -11.80 -32.30 -20.55
CA GLU A 29 -10.72 -33.28 -20.34
C GLU A 29 -9.35 -32.69 -20.71
N HIS A 30 -9.29 -31.92 -21.80
CA HIS A 30 -8.09 -31.28 -22.31
C HIS A 30 -8.14 -29.77 -22.13
N VAL A 31 -6.97 -29.18 -21.90
CA VAL A 31 -6.80 -27.74 -21.71
C VAL A 31 -5.59 -27.29 -22.51
N ALA A 32 -5.77 -26.23 -23.30
CA ALA A 32 -4.70 -25.53 -24.00
C ALA A 32 -4.72 -24.04 -23.64
N LEU A 33 -3.53 -23.46 -23.53
CA LEU A 33 -3.34 -22.03 -23.37
C LEU A 33 -2.95 -21.42 -24.72
N ALA A 34 -3.60 -20.33 -25.09
CA ALA A 34 -3.34 -19.58 -26.31
C ALA A 34 -3.06 -18.13 -25.94
N VAL A 35 -1.92 -17.60 -26.38
CA VAL A 35 -1.63 -16.16 -26.31
C VAL A 35 -2.25 -15.53 -27.54
N VAL A 36 -3.17 -14.60 -27.34
CA VAL A 36 -3.74 -13.78 -28.41
C VAL A 36 -3.18 -12.37 -28.25
N GLY A 37 -2.53 -11.88 -29.28
CA GLY A 37 -1.93 -10.55 -29.29
C GLY A 37 -0.93 -10.42 -30.43
N PRO A 38 -0.37 -9.22 -30.63
CA PRO A 38 0.64 -9.00 -31.65
C PRO A 38 1.90 -9.85 -31.39
N ASP A 39 2.50 -10.37 -32.46
CA ASP A 39 3.75 -11.16 -32.41
C ASP A 39 4.92 -10.40 -31.76
N ASN A 40 4.84 -9.07 -31.72
CA ASN A 40 5.80 -8.19 -31.04
C ASN A 40 5.09 -7.30 -30.00
N PRO A 41 4.79 -7.83 -28.80
CA PRO A 41 4.10 -7.07 -27.76
C PRO A 41 4.92 -5.84 -27.37
N LEU A 42 4.26 -4.71 -27.10
CA LEU A 42 4.92 -3.47 -26.68
C LEU A 42 5.88 -3.67 -25.48
N ALA A 43 5.55 -4.61 -24.58
CA ALA A 43 6.39 -4.96 -23.43
C ALA A 43 7.77 -5.55 -23.81
N PHE A 44 7.91 -6.11 -25.02
CA PHE A 44 9.17 -6.67 -25.53
C PHE A 44 9.91 -5.74 -26.50
N GLN A 45 9.34 -4.58 -26.83
CA GLN A 45 9.98 -3.63 -27.75
C GLN A 45 11.13 -2.86 -27.10
N GLU A 46 11.12 -2.69 -25.78
CA GLU A 46 12.10 -1.88 -25.07
C GLU A 46 12.53 -2.54 -23.75
N VAL A 47 13.24 -3.66 -23.87
CA VAL A 47 13.73 -4.48 -22.74
C VAL A 47 14.99 -3.89 -22.09
N VAL A 48 15.57 -2.86 -22.70
CA VAL A 48 16.78 -2.20 -22.17
C VAL A 48 16.39 -1.22 -21.07
N SER A 49 17.03 -1.35 -19.90
CA SER A 49 16.85 -0.41 -18.80
C SER A 49 17.23 1.02 -19.24
N THR A 50 16.28 1.94 -19.12
CA THR A 50 16.47 3.37 -19.41
C THR A 50 16.09 4.23 -18.21
N LEU A 51 16.85 5.31 -18.01
CA LEU A 51 16.54 6.31 -16.98
C LEU A 51 15.62 7.41 -17.53
N GLU A 52 15.45 7.50 -18.86
CA GLU A 52 14.85 8.65 -19.52
C GLU A 52 13.35 8.73 -19.29
N LYS A 53 12.64 7.60 -19.35
CA LYS A 53 11.18 7.55 -19.18
C LYS A 53 10.71 8.09 -17.84
N LEU A 54 11.47 7.87 -16.77
CA LEU A 54 11.12 8.30 -15.42
C LEU A 54 11.74 9.66 -15.03
N ARG A 55 12.65 10.20 -15.85
CA ARG A 55 13.36 11.44 -15.53
C ARG A 55 12.44 12.65 -15.35
N PRO A 56 11.44 12.90 -16.22
CA PRO A 56 10.52 14.02 -16.03
C PRO A 56 9.76 13.94 -14.70
N LEU A 57 9.37 12.72 -14.29
CA LEU A 57 8.67 12.50 -13.03
C LEU A 57 9.59 12.72 -11.82
N ALA A 58 10.84 12.26 -11.90
CA ALA A 58 11.83 12.49 -10.85
C ALA A 58 12.14 13.98 -10.69
N GLU A 59 12.28 14.73 -11.78
CA GLU A 59 12.50 16.18 -11.74
C GLU A 59 11.27 16.91 -11.16
N ALA A 60 10.06 16.56 -11.60
CA ALA A 60 8.82 17.16 -11.10
C ALA A 60 8.57 16.89 -9.61
N SER A 61 9.02 15.74 -9.09
CA SER A 61 8.86 15.37 -7.69
C SER A 61 10.04 15.79 -6.79
N GLY A 62 11.13 16.31 -7.36
CA GLY A 62 12.39 16.55 -6.64
C GLY A 62 13.13 15.26 -6.25
N GLY A 63 12.78 14.12 -6.84
CA GLY A 63 13.41 12.82 -6.62
C GLY A 63 14.62 12.56 -7.51
N SER A 64 14.97 11.29 -7.73
CA SER A 64 16.05 10.90 -8.66
C SER A 64 15.76 9.58 -9.37
N VAL A 65 16.26 9.44 -10.60
CA VAL A 65 16.38 8.15 -11.30
C VAL A 65 17.87 7.84 -11.44
N ARG A 66 18.30 6.67 -10.98
CA ARG A 66 19.71 6.28 -10.99
C ARG A 66 19.89 4.84 -11.42
N ARG A 67 21.04 4.55 -12.01
CA ARG A 67 21.47 3.20 -12.39
C ARG A 67 22.12 2.56 -11.16
N LEU A 68 21.57 1.46 -10.65
CA LEU A 68 22.10 0.77 -9.46
C LEU A 68 23.27 -0.17 -9.79
N ALA A 69 23.30 -0.71 -11.02
CA ALA A 69 24.39 -1.52 -11.54
C ALA A 69 24.56 -1.26 -13.05
N ARG A 70 25.80 -1.22 -13.56
CA ARG A 70 26.04 -0.99 -15.00
C ARG A 70 26.11 -2.30 -15.78
N SER A 71 26.47 -3.40 -15.13
CA SER A 71 26.50 -4.75 -15.68
C SER A 71 26.08 -5.77 -14.62
N ALA A 72 25.75 -7.00 -15.05
CA ALA A 72 25.34 -8.09 -14.16
C ALA A 72 26.42 -8.48 -13.12
N ASN A 73 27.69 -8.18 -13.42
CA ASN A 73 28.83 -8.50 -12.55
C ASN A 73 29.31 -7.30 -11.72
N ASP A 74 28.72 -6.12 -11.88
CA ASP A 74 29.09 -4.96 -11.09
C ASP A 74 28.41 -5.00 -9.71
N PRO A 75 29.06 -4.47 -8.65
CA PRO A 75 28.42 -4.30 -7.37
C PRO A 75 27.21 -3.38 -7.49
N ILE A 76 26.10 -3.77 -6.85
CA ILE A 76 24.87 -2.98 -6.83
C ILE A 76 25.00 -1.89 -5.76
N ASP A 77 24.98 -0.64 -6.19
CA ASP A 77 24.96 0.53 -5.29
C ASP A 77 23.52 0.95 -5.02
N VAL A 78 22.99 0.55 -3.85
CA VAL A 78 21.62 0.85 -3.43
C VAL A 78 21.63 2.06 -2.48
N PRO A 79 20.98 3.18 -2.84
CA PRO A 79 20.88 4.32 -1.94
C PRO A 79 19.97 3.98 -0.75
N ARG A 80 20.18 4.67 0.36
CA ARG A 80 19.30 4.57 1.52
C ARG A 80 17.93 5.15 1.19
N VAL A 81 16.87 4.47 1.61
CA VAL A 81 15.50 4.99 1.51
C VAL A 81 15.15 5.62 2.85
N ILE A 82 14.89 6.93 2.86
CA ILE A 82 14.57 7.68 4.07
C ILE A 82 13.19 8.31 3.95
N THR A 83 12.45 8.38 5.05
CA THR A 83 11.19 9.13 5.08
C THR A 83 11.46 10.59 5.43
N MET A 84 10.88 11.53 4.68
CA MET A 84 11.07 12.97 4.88
C MET A 84 9.72 13.67 5.06
N HIS A 85 9.74 14.80 5.78
CA HIS A 85 8.66 15.79 5.71
C HIS A 85 8.71 16.52 4.36
N GLU A 86 7.83 17.50 4.18
CA GLU A 86 7.83 18.33 2.98
C GLU A 86 9.20 18.96 2.75
N SER A 87 9.77 18.69 1.58
CA SER A 87 11.11 19.13 1.18
C SER A 87 11.09 19.54 -0.29
N PRO A 88 11.90 20.53 -0.70
CA PRO A 88 12.10 20.87 -2.12
C PRO A 88 12.89 19.81 -2.89
N SER A 89 13.59 18.90 -2.20
CA SER A 89 14.29 17.76 -2.80
C SER A 89 14.12 16.49 -1.95
N TYR A 90 13.87 15.38 -2.63
CA TYR A 90 13.76 14.03 -2.09
C TYR A 90 14.85 13.11 -2.65
N ALA A 91 16.01 13.67 -3.02
CA ALA A 91 17.16 12.87 -3.41
C ALA A 91 18.48 13.55 -3.04
N GLY A 92 19.48 12.72 -2.71
CA GLY A 92 20.85 13.14 -2.47
C GLY A 92 21.86 12.12 -2.97
N ALA A 93 23.14 12.32 -2.63
CA ALA A 93 24.23 11.46 -3.05
C ALA A 93 23.99 10.00 -2.63
N ASP A 94 23.65 9.75 -1.37
CA ASP A 94 23.50 8.41 -0.78
C ASP A 94 22.06 8.02 -0.41
N TYR A 95 21.07 8.84 -0.76
CA TYR A 95 19.68 8.61 -0.36
C TYR A 95 18.63 8.97 -1.40
N ILE A 96 17.47 8.34 -1.26
CA ILE A 96 16.19 8.72 -1.87
C ILE A 96 15.16 8.90 -0.76
N GLY A 97 14.46 10.03 -0.80
CA GLY A 97 13.44 10.44 0.14
C GLY A 97 12.05 9.99 -0.29
N VAL A 98 11.25 9.55 0.67
CA VAL A 98 9.81 9.29 0.51
C VAL A 98 9.04 10.33 1.33
N LYS A 99 8.18 11.11 0.68
CA LYS A 99 7.33 12.10 1.37
C LYS A 99 6.37 11.39 2.32
N ARG A 100 6.36 11.81 3.59
CA ARG A 100 5.37 11.35 4.57
C ARG A 100 4.00 11.91 4.19
N THR A 101 3.05 11.05 3.82
CA THR A 101 1.69 11.43 3.39
C THR A 101 0.75 11.75 4.55
N GLY A 102 1.24 11.76 5.80
CA GLY A 102 0.42 12.00 6.99
C GLY A 102 -0.64 10.91 7.25
N ALA A 103 -0.59 9.81 6.51
CA ALA A 103 -1.48 8.67 6.69
C ALA A 103 -1.26 8.10 8.10
N SER A 104 -2.18 8.42 8.99
CA SER A 104 -2.26 7.85 10.33
C SER A 104 -3.38 6.82 10.31
N GLN A 105 -3.03 5.59 10.69
CA GLN A 105 -4.05 4.59 10.99
C GLN A 105 -4.38 4.75 12.47
N LEU A 106 -5.67 4.93 12.80
CA LEU A 106 -6.11 4.94 14.19
C LEU A 106 -6.02 3.50 14.74
N VAL A 107 -4.91 3.17 15.40
CA VAL A 107 -4.65 1.79 15.88
C VAL A 107 -5.46 1.45 17.13
N GLY A 108 -5.96 2.46 17.86
CA GLY A 108 -6.86 2.25 19.00
C GLY A 108 -7.11 3.51 19.81
N VAL A 109 -8.20 3.51 20.56
CA VAL A 109 -8.52 4.54 21.56
C VAL A 109 -8.31 3.93 22.94
N ALA A 110 -7.35 4.46 23.69
CA ALA A 110 -7.18 4.11 25.10
C ALA A 110 -8.00 5.07 25.96
N GLN A 111 -8.97 4.55 26.72
CA GLN A 111 -9.71 5.32 27.71
C GLN A 111 -9.19 4.98 29.10
N THR A 112 -8.55 5.94 29.76
CA THR A 112 -8.12 5.82 31.16
C THR A 112 -9.17 6.42 32.08
N PRO A 113 -9.81 5.63 32.97
CA PRO A 113 -10.79 6.16 33.90
C PRO A 113 -10.15 7.11 34.93
N LEU A 114 -10.67 8.34 35.03
CA LEU A 114 -10.15 9.41 35.90
C LEU A 114 -10.33 9.13 37.40
N ALA A 115 -11.29 8.29 37.77
CA ALA A 115 -11.59 7.91 39.15
C ALA A 115 -11.77 6.39 39.27
N ALA A 116 -10.86 5.62 38.68
CA ALA A 116 -10.88 4.17 38.80
C ALA A 116 -10.35 3.71 40.16
N GLY A 117 -11.13 2.89 40.87
CA GLY A 117 -10.69 2.21 42.10
C GLY A 117 -10.87 3.01 43.40
N PHE A 118 -10.21 2.54 44.45
CA PHE A 118 -10.45 3.01 45.82
C PHE A 118 -10.10 4.49 46.06
N LEU A 119 -9.11 5.04 45.34
CA LEU A 119 -8.75 6.46 45.46
C LEU A 119 -9.86 7.39 44.95
N GLY A 120 -10.49 7.03 43.83
CA GLY A 120 -11.64 7.77 43.29
C GLY A 120 -12.83 7.72 44.25
N LEU A 121 -13.11 6.54 44.82
CA LEU A 121 -14.14 6.38 45.83
C LEU A 121 -13.85 7.20 47.10
N ALA A 122 -12.61 7.18 47.59
CA ALA A 122 -12.20 7.95 48.76
C ALA A 122 -12.34 9.46 48.53
N ALA A 123 -11.95 9.96 47.35
CA ALA A 123 -12.14 11.35 46.98
C ALA A 123 -13.63 11.75 46.93
N LEU A 124 -14.47 10.88 46.37
CA LEU A 124 -15.92 11.10 46.29
C LEU A 124 -16.57 11.14 47.68
N LEU A 125 -16.25 10.16 48.54
CA LEU A 125 -16.72 10.13 49.93
C LEU A 125 -16.20 11.33 50.71
N GLY A 126 -14.94 11.72 50.51
CA GLY A 126 -14.35 12.90 51.13
C GLY A 126 -15.08 14.20 50.74
N ALA A 127 -15.40 14.36 49.45
CA ALA A 127 -16.17 15.50 48.97
C ALA A 127 -17.59 15.53 49.58
N LEU A 128 -18.25 14.39 49.71
CA LEU A 128 -19.58 14.28 50.32
C LEU A 128 -19.56 14.65 51.80
N VAL A 129 -18.59 14.14 52.56
CA VAL A 129 -18.40 14.47 53.98
C VAL A 129 -18.08 15.96 54.15
N TRP A 130 -17.27 16.52 53.26
CA TRP A 130 -16.94 17.95 53.28
C TRP A 130 -18.16 18.84 53.00
N ALA A 131 -18.96 18.50 51.99
CA ALA A 131 -20.21 19.20 51.69
C ALA A 131 -21.19 19.11 52.85
N TRP A 132 -21.39 17.91 53.42
CA TRP A 132 -22.26 17.71 54.57
C TRP A 132 -21.79 18.49 55.81
N ARG A 133 -20.48 18.58 56.08
CA ARG A 133 -19.96 19.42 57.16
C ARG A 133 -20.21 20.91 56.93
N ARG A 134 -20.10 21.36 55.68
CA ARG A 134 -20.33 22.76 55.32
C ARG A 134 -21.80 23.15 55.49
N GLU A 135 -22.73 22.25 55.19
CA GLU A 135 -24.18 22.50 55.26
C GLU A 135 -24.78 22.14 56.64
N GLY A 136 -24.32 21.06 57.26
CA GLY A 136 -24.82 20.53 58.54
C GLY A 136 -24.19 21.17 59.79
N GLY A 137 -23.14 21.97 59.65
CA GLY A 137 -22.52 22.72 60.76
C GLY A 137 -23.31 23.96 61.21
N GLY A 138 -24.45 24.27 60.57
CA GLY A 138 -25.27 25.46 60.83
C GLY A 138 -26.42 25.27 61.82
N GLY A 139 -26.48 24.17 62.58
CA GLY A 139 -27.58 23.96 63.51
C GLY A 139 -27.22 22.97 64.60
N VAL A 140 -26.78 23.49 65.75
CA VAL A 140 -27.21 23.12 67.11
C VAL A 140 -26.26 23.83 68.09
N SER A 141 -26.77 24.88 68.73
CA SER A 141 -26.43 25.24 70.10
C SER A 141 -27.73 25.75 70.73
N ALA A 142 -28.12 25.07 71.81
CA ALA A 142 -29.22 25.40 72.71
C ALA A 142 -29.03 26.75 73.42
#